data_AF-A0AAE1QYC6-F1
#
_entry.id   AF-A0AAE1QYC6-F1
#
_cell.length_a   1.000
_cell.length_b   1.000
_cell.length_c   1.000
_cell.angle_alpha   90.00
_cell.angle_beta   90.00
_cell.angle_gamma   90.00
#
_symmetry.space_group_name_H-M   'P 1'
#
loop_
_entity.id
_entity.type
_entity.pdbx_description
1 polymer ?
#
loop_
_entity_poly.entity_id
_entity_poly.type
_entity_poly.pdbx_seq_one_letter_code
_entity_poly.pdbx_strand_id
1 'polypeptide(L)'
;MGDYIDLHTKRYGRRHDHFERKRKKEAREVHKRSQIAQKTLGIKGKMFAKKRYAEKAQMKKTLAMHEESSSRRKVDDDVHEGAILSNTIKQKRKEKAGKWEVPLPKSLSCTSVSEILTSLCVSLFDWSQIEMLHTSVCALKTALVDLSSLMEYVRPVAEDEMFRVIRSGKRKTKQWKRMVTKATFVGAGFTRKPPKYERFIRPSGLRFTKAHVTHPELKCTFNLEIIGVKKNPNGPMYTSLGVITKGTIIEVNVSELGLVTPAGKVVWAKQRKRMVTKATFVNVSELGLVTPAGKVVWGKYAQVTNNPENDGCINAILLVWYLLTENKLHPFCLNRVHNYTYLIGSA
;
A
#
# COMPACT_ATOMS: atom_id res chain seq x y z
N MET A 1 21.17 43.56 6.77
CA MET A 1 22.52 43.25 7.31
C MET A 1 23.44 43.17 6.09
N GLY A 2 24.21 44.23 5.86
CA GLY A 2 24.66 44.60 4.51
C GLY A 2 25.83 43.81 3.94
N ASP A 3 26.06 44.01 2.64
CA ASP A 3 27.13 43.42 1.82
C ASP A 3 28.51 44.03 2.13
N TYR A 4 28.82 44.30 3.40
CA TYR A 4 30.07 44.95 3.81
C TYR A 4 31.30 44.09 3.46
N ILE A 5 31.16 42.76 3.40
CA ILE A 5 32.22 41.82 2.99
C ILE A 5 32.54 41.95 1.49
N ASP A 6 31.51 42.10 0.66
CA ASP A 6 31.70 42.29 -0.78
C ASP A 6 32.21 43.69 -1.09
N LEU A 7 31.73 44.70 -0.36
CA LEU A 7 32.27 46.07 -0.41
C LEU A 7 33.74 46.12 -0.01
N HIS A 8 34.13 45.44 1.08
CA HIS A 8 35.53 45.32 1.50
C HIS A 8 36.37 44.61 0.44
N THR A 9 35.85 43.54 -0.16
CA THR A 9 36.53 42.82 -1.25
C THR A 9 36.70 43.70 -2.50
N LYS A 10 35.73 44.57 -2.82
CA LYS A 10 35.83 45.53 -3.93
C LYS A 10 36.84 46.64 -3.66
N ARG A 11 36.93 47.13 -2.42
CA ARG A 11 37.84 48.22 -2.02
C ARG A 11 39.29 47.77 -1.85
N TYR A 12 39.51 46.64 -1.19
CA TYR A 12 40.84 46.17 -0.77
C TYR A 12 41.27 44.86 -1.44
N GLY A 13 40.43 44.29 -2.30
CA GLY A 13 40.71 43.03 -2.97
C GLY A 13 40.54 41.80 -2.07
N ARG A 14 40.97 40.65 -2.60
CA ARG A 14 41.17 39.42 -1.83
C ARG A 14 42.62 39.32 -1.39
N ARG A 15 42.89 38.48 -0.39
CA ARG A 15 44.26 38.10 -0.01
C ARG A 15 45.04 37.62 -1.24
N HIS A 16 46.30 38.06 -1.38
CA HIS A 16 47.11 37.82 -2.58
C HIS A 16 47.25 36.32 -2.96
N ASP A 17 47.24 35.41 -1.98
CA ASP A 17 47.35 33.96 -2.19
C ASP A 17 46.00 33.24 -2.34
N HIS A 18 44.87 33.97 -2.32
CA HIS A 18 43.53 33.40 -2.34
C HIS A 18 43.28 32.51 -3.57
N PHE A 19 43.63 33.01 -4.76
CA PHE A 19 43.41 32.30 -6.01
C PHE A 19 44.29 31.05 -6.12
N GLU A 20 45.55 31.14 -5.68
CA GLU A 20 46.43 29.98 -5.65
C GLU A 20 45.94 28.90 -4.69
N ARG A 21 45.48 29.29 -3.49
CA ARG A 21 44.91 28.37 -2.51
C ARG A 21 43.65 27.70 -3.03
N LYS A 22 42.75 28.47 -3.67
CA LYS A 22 41.50 27.96 -4.25
C LYS A 22 41.79 26.95 -5.36
N ARG A 23 42.65 27.31 -6.32
CA ARG A 23 43.11 26.42 -7.40
C ARG A 23 43.71 25.12 -6.84
N LYS A 24 44.63 25.21 -5.88
CA LYS A 24 45.25 24.03 -5.24
C LYS A 24 44.24 23.22 -4.41
N LYS A 25 43.17 23.81 -3.90
CA LYS A 25 42.11 23.12 -3.14
C LYS A 25 41.22 22.30 -4.08
N GLU A 26 40.77 22.90 -5.18
CA GLU A 26 39.94 22.25 -6.21
C GLU A 26 40.69 21.08 -6.87
N ALA A 27 41.96 21.29 -7.25
CA ALA A 27 42.81 20.22 -7.80
C ALA A 27 42.98 19.03 -6.83
N ARG A 28 43.22 19.30 -5.53
CA ARG A 28 43.36 18.24 -4.51
C ARG A 28 42.05 17.55 -4.16
N GLU A 29 40.91 18.13 -4.53
CA GLU A 29 39.61 17.63 -4.12
C GLU A 29 39.32 16.25 -4.71
N VAL A 30 39.76 15.98 -5.94
CA VAL A 30 39.58 14.67 -6.60
C VAL A 30 40.28 13.55 -5.82
N HIS A 31 41.54 13.75 -5.44
CA HIS A 31 42.29 12.78 -4.64
C HIS A 31 41.72 12.63 -3.23
N LYS A 32 41.35 13.74 -2.59
CA LYS A 32 40.70 13.72 -1.28
C LYS A 32 39.38 12.95 -1.31
N ARG A 33 38.57 13.14 -2.36
CA ARG A 33 37.30 12.41 -2.53
C ARG A 33 37.53 10.90 -2.68
N SER A 34 38.51 10.48 -3.47
CA SER A 34 38.89 9.07 -3.61
C SER A 34 39.40 8.48 -2.29
N GLN A 35 40.28 9.21 -1.60
CA GLN A 35 40.83 8.81 -0.31
C GLN A 35 39.74 8.70 0.76
N ILE A 36 38.80 9.64 0.81
CA ILE A 36 37.64 9.59 1.71
C ILE A 36 36.78 8.36 1.39
N ALA A 37 36.55 8.05 0.12
CA ALA A 37 35.78 6.87 -0.28
C ALA A 37 36.39 5.56 0.25
N GLN A 38 37.71 5.44 0.16
CA GLN A 38 38.44 4.23 0.59
C GLN A 38 38.63 4.14 2.10
N LYS A 39 38.86 5.27 2.78
CA LYS A 39 39.21 5.30 4.20
C LYS A 39 38.00 5.46 5.13
N THR A 40 36.86 5.94 4.66
CA THR A 40 35.69 6.13 5.53
C THR A 40 34.97 4.81 5.80
N LEU A 41 34.93 4.43 7.07
CA LEU A 41 34.28 3.20 7.51
C LEU A 41 32.88 3.46 8.11
N GLY A 42 32.08 2.40 8.20
CA GLY A 42 30.78 2.40 8.86
C GLY A 42 29.74 3.33 8.22
N ILE A 43 28.95 4.01 9.05
CA ILE A 43 27.85 4.89 8.60
C ILE A 43 28.39 6.06 7.77
N LYS A 44 29.59 6.56 8.08
CA LYS A 44 30.21 7.67 7.34
C LYS A 44 30.51 7.29 5.89
N GLY A 45 31.03 6.08 5.65
CA GLY A 45 31.22 5.55 4.29
C GLY A 45 29.90 5.38 3.53
N LYS A 46 28.86 4.84 4.19
CA LYS A 46 27.52 4.69 3.61
C LYS A 46 26.89 6.03 3.22
N MET A 47 26.99 7.05 4.09
CA MET A 47 26.50 8.39 3.79
C MET A 47 27.26 9.05 2.63
N PHE A 48 28.58 8.87 2.59
CA PHE A 48 29.42 9.38 1.50
C PHE A 48 29.02 8.75 0.16
N ALA A 49 28.85 7.42 0.10
CA ALA A 49 28.39 6.73 -1.09
C ALA A 49 27.00 7.18 -1.54
N LYS A 50 26.05 7.32 -0.60
CA LYS A 50 24.69 7.82 -0.89
C LYS A 50 24.70 9.22 -1.48
N LYS A 51 25.51 10.13 -0.91
CA LYS A 51 25.67 11.49 -1.42
C LYS A 51 26.25 11.49 -2.84
N ARG A 52 27.29 10.68 -3.10
CA ARG A 52 27.91 10.57 -4.43
C ARG A 52 26.97 9.98 -5.48
N TYR A 53 26.13 9.02 -5.10
CA TYR A 53 25.10 8.49 -6.00
C TYR A 53 24.08 9.57 -6.39
N ALA A 54 23.62 10.37 -5.43
CA ALA A 54 22.70 11.47 -5.70
C ALA A 54 23.32 12.55 -6.62
N GLU A 55 24.57 12.95 -6.37
CA GLU A 55 25.31 13.90 -7.21
C GLU A 55 25.48 13.37 -8.65
N LYS A 56 25.83 12.08 -8.81
CA LYS A 56 25.94 11.45 -10.14
C LYS A 56 24.59 11.40 -10.86
N ALA A 57 23.51 11.04 -10.15
CA ALA A 57 22.18 11.00 -10.71
C ALA A 57 21.69 12.39 -11.14
N GLN A 58 21.99 13.43 -10.36
CA GLN A 58 21.66 14.80 -10.71
C GLN A 58 22.43 15.26 -11.96
N MET A 59 23.75 15.02 -12.01
CA MET A 59 24.57 15.38 -13.18
C MET A 59 24.14 14.65 -14.45
N LYS A 60 23.76 13.36 -14.35
CA LYS A 60 23.21 12.61 -15.47
C LYS A 60 21.91 13.22 -15.99
N LYS A 61 21.01 13.65 -15.09
CA LYS A 61 19.77 14.34 -15.46
C LYS A 61 20.04 15.68 -16.14
N THR A 62 21.01 16.47 -15.67
CA THR A 62 21.34 17.75 -16.29
C THR A 62 21.98 17.60 -17.66
N LEU A 63 22.82 16.57 -17.85
CA LEU A 63 23.39 16.26 -19.16
C LEU A 63 22.30 15.80 -20.14
N ALA A 64 21.42 14.89 -19.72
CA ALA A 64 20.29 14.44 -20.53
C ALA A 64 19.37 15.61 -20.93
N MET A 65 19.03 16.49 -19.99
CA MET A 65 18.26 17.71 -20.30
C MET A 65 18.99 18.64 -21.28
N HIS A 66 20.31 18.80 -21.14
CA HIS A 66 21.10 19.62 -22.05
C HIS A 66 21.15 19.02 -23.46
N GLU A 67 21.39 17.71 -23.58
CA GLU A 67 21.35 16.97 -24.84
C GLU A 67 19.97 17.08 -25.51
N GLU A 68 18.88 16.81 -24.79
CA GLU A 68 17.50 16.94 -25.29
C GLU A 68 17.17 18.38 -25.73
N SER A 69 17.62 19.38 -24.96
CA SER A 69 17.44 20.79 -25.32
C SER A 69 18.22 21.17 -26.57
N SER A 70 19.42 20.60 -26.76
CA SER A 70 20.25 20.84 -27.95
C SER A 70 19.70 20.15 -29.20
N SER A 71 18.97 19.05 -29.04
CA SER A 71 18.35 18.30 -30.15
C SER A 71 16.92 18.77 -30.51
N ARG A 72 16.42 19.84 -29.89
CA ARG A 72 15.03 20.29 -30.04
C ARG A 72 14.78 20.83 -31.46
N ARG A 73 14.38 19.97 -32.39
CA ARG A 73 13.76 20.36 -33.67
C ARG A 73 12.31 20.80 -33.43
N LYS A 74 11.80 21.73 -34.24
CA LYS A 74 10.35 22.03 -34.26
C LYS A 74 9.64 20.74 -34.67
N VAL A 75 8.71 20.29 -33.84
CA VAL A 75 7.81 19.19 -34.19
C VAL A 75 6.67 19.82 -34.98
N ASP A 76 6.42 19.36 -36.20
CA ASP A 76 5.22 19.71 -36.95
C ASP A 76 4.01 18.97 -36.33
N ASP A 77 2.93 19.71 -36.08
CA ASP A 77 1.74 19.33 -35.32
C ASP A 77 0.79 18.35 -36.07
N ASP A 78 1.30 17.32 -36.74
CA ASP A 78 0.46 16.33 -37.43
C ASP A 78 0.64 14.92 -36.87
N VAL A 79 -0.19 14.57 -35.86
CA VAL A 79 -0.35 13.19 -35.38
C VAL A 79 -1.84 12.84 -35.26
N HIS A 80 -2.29 11.86 -36.04
CA HIS A 80 -3.64 11.28 -36.04
C HIS A 80 -3.89 10.42 -34.76
N GLU A 81 -4.44 11.01 -33.70
CA GLU A 81 -4.64 10.35 -32.38
C GLU A 81 -5.91 9.46 -32.25
N GLY A 82 -6.77 9.36 -33.27
CA GLY A 82 -8.13 8.82 -33.09
C GLY A 82 -8.25 7.29 -32.92
N ALA A 83 -7.50 6.50 -33.70
CA ALA A 83 -7.77 5.06 -33.84
C ALA A 83 -7.18 4.20 -32.71
N ILE A 84 -5.98 4.54 -32.23
CA ILE A 84 -5.22 3.76 -31.23
C ILE A 84 -5.85 3.90 -29.83
N LEU A 85 -6.45 5.04 -29.53
CA LEU A 85 -7.12 5.30 -28.24
C LEU A 85 -8.41 4.48 -28.08
N SER A 86 -9.15 4.26 -29.17
CA SER A 86 -10.44 3.58 -29.13
C SER A 86 -10.34 2.09 -28.76
N ASN A 87 -9.31 1.40 -29.26
CA ASN A 87 -9.09 -0.02 -29.01
C ASN A 87 -8.51 -0.28 -27.61
N THR A 88 -7.64 0.61 -27.13
CA THR A 88 -7.12 0.56 -25.75
C THR A 88 -8.20 0.88 -24.70
N ILE A 89 -9.15 1.78 -24.99
CA ILE A 89 -10.31 2.03 -24.12
C ILE A 89 -11.23 0.80 -24.06
N LYS A 90 -11.49 0.13 -25.20
CA LYS A 90 -12.29 -1.10 -25.25
C LYS A 90 -11.63 -2.25 -24.46
N GLN A 91 -10.31 -2.39 -24.54
CA GLN A 91 -9.55 -3.37 -23.75
C GLN A 91 -9.63 -3.07 -22.24
N LYS A 92 -9.44 -1.80 -21.82
CA LYS A 92 -9.59 -1.38 -20.41
C LYS A 92 -10.99 -1.61 -19.84
N ARG A 93 -12.05 -1.50 -20.66
CA ARG A 93 -13.44 -1.80 -20.23
C ARG A 93 -13.67 -3.31 -20.05
N LYS A 94 -13.09 -4.14 -20.92
CA LYS A 94 -13.16 -5.61 -20.80
C LYS A 94 -12.39 -6.14 -19.59
N GLU A 95 -11.22 -5.57 -19.27
CA GLU A 95 -10.45 -5.92 -18.07
C GLU A 95 -11.18 -5.55 -16.75
N LYS A 96 -11.98 -4.48 -16.75
CA LYS A 96 -12.80 -4.06 -15.60
C LYS A 96 -14.02 -4.95 -15.34
N ALA A 97 -14.49 -5.69 -16.33
CA ALA A 97 -15.79 -6.37 -16.28
C ALA A 97 -15.77 -7.77 -15.63
N GLY A 98 -14.62 -8.28 -15.16
CA GLY A 98 -14.49 -9.71 -14.84
C GLY A 98 -13.73 -10.10 -13.57
N LYS A 99 -13.24 -9.17 -12.74
CA LYS A 99 -12.48 -9.50 -11.52
C LYS A 99 -12.94 -8.66 -10.34
N TRP A 100 -13.92 -9.17 -9.60
CA TRP A 100 -14.41 -8.58 -8.35
C TRP A 100 -13.50 -8.98 -7.18
N GLU A 101 -12.23 -8.61 -7.26
CA GLU A 101 -11.24 -8.93 -6.23
C GLU A 101 -10.85 -7.69 -5.45
N VAL A 102 -10.87 -7.83 -4.13
CA VAL A 102 -10.39 -6.80 -3.22
C VAL A 102 -8.86 -6.67 -3.41
N PRO A 103 -8.26 -5.46 -3.36
CA PRO A 103 -6.84 -5.24 -3.70
C PRO A 103 -5.85 -6.16 -2.99
N LEU A 104 -6.14 -6.54 -1.75
CA LEU A 104 -5.41 -7.58 -1.02
C LEU A 104 -6.34 -8.79 -0.78
N PRO A 105 -6.23 -9.86 -1.58
CA PRO A 105 -6.94 -11.11 -1.31
C PRO A 105 -6.32 -11.86 -0.13
N LYS A 106 -7.09 -12.78 0.47
CA LYS A 106 -6.53 -13.73 1.45
C LYS A 106 -5.55 -14.67 0.73
N SER A 107 -4.47 -15.06 1.41
CA SER A 107 -3.57 -16.08 0.89
C SER A 107 -4.37 -17.32 0.50
N LEU A 108 -4.23 -17.76 -0.75
CA LEU A 108 -4.63 -19.10 -1.14
C LEU A 108 -3.92 -20.08 -0.21
N SER A 109 -4.66 -20.93 0.48
CA SER A 109 -4.08 -21.97 1.31
C SER A 109 -3.19 -22.85 0.43
N CYS A 110 -2.07 -23.32 0.99
CA CYS A 110 -1.04 -24.11 0.32
C CYS A 110 -1.59 -25.34 -0.46
N THR A 111 -2.81 -25.78 -0.13
CA THR A 111 -3.57 -26.82 -0.84
C THR A 111 -3.76 -26.55 -2.34
N SER A 112 -3.97 -25.30 -2.78
CA SER A 112 -4.16 -25.03 -4.21
C SER A 112 -2.85 -25.06 -5.00
N VAL A 113 -1.72 -24.75 -4.37
CA VAL A 113 -0.40 -24.79 -5.02
C VAL A 113 0.08 -26.23 -5.16
N SER A 114 -0.19 -27.08 -4.15
CA SER A 114 0.07 -28.52 -4.27
C SER A 114 -0.80 -29.17 -5.34
N GLU A 115 -2.09 -28.80 -5.46
CA GLU A 115 -3.01 -29.31 -6.50
C GLU A 115 -2.63 -28.87 -7.91
N ILE A 116 -2.16 -27.62 -8.07
CA ILE A 116 -1.63 -27.12 -9.35
C ILE A 116 -0.33 -27.85 -9.72
N LEU A 117 0.55 -28.10 -8.75
CA LEU A 117 1.79 -28.85 -8.98
C LEU A 117 1.52 -30.33 -9.27
N THR A 118 0.56 -30.99 -8.64
CA THR A 118 0.15 -32.36 -9.02
C THR A 118 -0.54 -32.39 -10.38
N SER A 119 -1.36 -31.40 -10.71
CA SER A 119 -1.97 -31.26 -12.05
C SER A 119 -0.93 -31.10 -13.16
N LEU A 120 0.14 -30.32 -12.93
CA LEU A 120 1.27 -30.16 -13.85
C LEU A 120 2.20 -31.39 -13.88
N CYS A 121 2.24 -32.17 -12.80
CA CYS A 121 3.06 -33.39 -12.72
C CYS A 121 2.37 -34.59 -13.42
N VAL A 122 1.03 -34.61 -13.47
CA VAL A 122 0.25 -35.65 -14.17
C VAL A 122 0.30 -35.49 -15.69
N SER A 123 0.59 -34.30 -16.22
CA SER A 123 0.72 -34.06 -17.67
C SER A 123 2.14 -34.27 -18.23
N LEU A 124 3.12 -34.65 -17.40
CA LEU A 124 4.53 -34.82 -17.78
C LEU A 124 5.06 -36.26 -17.58
N PHE A 125 4.17 -37.25 -17.45
CA PHE A 125 4.57 -38.66 -17.45
C PHE A 125 4.75 -39.16 -18.89
N ASP A 126 5.92 -38.86 -19.47
CA ASP A 126 6.53 -39.75 -20.45
C ASP A 126 7.98 -40.03 -20.02
N TRP A 127 8.27 -41.30 -19.80
CA TRP A 127 9.39 -41.80 -18.99
C TRP A 127 10.63 -41.99 -19.86
N SER A 128 11.20 -40.88 -20.38
CA SER A 128 12.35 -40.93 -21.30
C SER A 128 13.45 -39.89 -21.07
N GLN A 129 13.26 -38.86 -20.23
CA GLN A 129 14.34 -37.91 -19.93
C GLN A 129 14.43 -37.52 -18.45
N ILE A 130 15.01 -38.39 -17.63
CA ILE A 130 15.32 -38.12 -16.23
C ILE A 130 16.83 -37.96 -16.09
N GLU A 131 17.39 -36.84 -16.58
CA GLU A 131 18.66 -36.28 -16.04
C GLU A 131 18.74 -34.75 -16.24
N MET A 132 18.06 -34.17 -17.25
CA MET A 132 18.05 -32.70 -17.45
C MET A 132 16.97 -31.93 -16.67
N LEU A 133 16.02 -32.62 -16.03
CA LEU A 133 14.88 -31.97 -15.37
C LEU A 133 15.15 -31.54 -13.92
N HIS A 134 16.21 -32.03 -13.27
CA HIS A 134 16.47 -31.73 -11.85
C HIS A 134 16.91 -30.26 -11.62
N THR A 135 17.71 -29.72 -12.53
CA THR A 135 18.18 -28.32 -12.51
C THR A 135 17.04 -27.35 -12.86
N SER A 136 16.18 -27.75 -13.79
CA SER A 136 15.04 -26.96 -14.28
C SER A 136 13.90 -26.86 -13.25
N VAL A 137 13.62 -27.94 -12.52
CA VAL A 137 12.62 -27.96 -11.44
C VAL A 137 13.06 -27.12 -10.24
N CYS A 138 14.37 -27.07 -9.93
CA CYS A 138 14.89 -26.16 -8.91
C CYS A 138 14.75 -24.69 -9.31
N ALA A 139 15.08 -24.34 -10.55
CA ALA A 139 14.94 -22.98 -11.07
C ALA A 139 13.47 -22.50 -11.09
N LEU A 140 12.55 -23.38 -11.51
CA LEU A 140 11.11 -23.14 -11.49
C LEU A 140 10.57 -23.00 -10.06
N LYS A 141 11.06 -23.76 -9.09
CA LYS A 141 10.70 -23.60 -7.67
C LYS A 141 11.14 -22.24 -7.12
N THR A 142 12.37 -21.79 -7.40
CA THR A 142 12.81 -20.43 -7.01
C THR A 142 12.01 -19.33 -7.71
N ALA A 143 11.73 -19.47 -9.01
CA ALA A 143 10.94 -18.48 -9.75
C ALA A 143 9.47 -18.43 -9.31
N LEU A 144 8.88 -19.55 -8.87
CA LEU A 144 7.54 -19.60 -8.27
C LEU A 144 7.50 -18.99 -6.87
N VAL A 145 8.56 -19.16 -6.07
CA VAL A 145 8.70 -18.45 -4.79
C VAL A 145 8.79 -16.94 -5.04
N ASP A 146 9.53 -16.52 -6.06
CA ASP A 146 9.63 -15.10 -6.46
C ASP A 146 8.31 -14.55 -7.05
N LEU A 147 7.55 -15.33 -7.84
CA LEU A 147 6.21 -14.93 -8.32
C LEU A 147 5.16 -14.89 -7.19
N SER A 148 5.26 -15.77 -6.21
CA SER A 148 4.39 -15.72 -5.03
C SER A 148 4.65 -14.48 -4.16
N SER A 149 5.86 -13.92 -4.22
CA SER A 149 6.21 -12.65 -3.56
C SER A 149 5.63 -11.40 -4.26
N LEU A 150 5.20 -11.54 -5.52
CA LEU A 150 4.61 -10.48 -6.32
C LEU A 150 3.08 -10.33 -6.15
N MET A 151 2.41 -11.30 -5.51
CA MET A 151 1.02 -11.16 -5.09
C MET A 151 1.00 -10.90 -3.58
N GLU A 152 0.78 -9.64 -3.18
CA GLU A 152 0.68 -9.25 -1.77
C GLU A 152 -0.57 -9.86 -1.11
N TYR A 153 -0.44 -11.08 -0.61
CA TYR A 153 -1.47 -11.73 0.19
C TYR A 153 -1.41 -11.28 1.65
N VAL A 154 -2.57 -11.30 2.31
CA VAL A 154 -2.62 -11.11 3.76
C VAL A 154 -2.04 -12.34 4.45
N ARG A 155 -0.97 -12.15 5.21
CA ARG A 155 -0.37 -13.21 6.05
C ARG A 155 -1.38 -13.63 7.14
N PRO A 156 -1.62 -14.94 7.34
CA PRO A 156 -2.36 -15.40 8.50
C PRO A 156 -1.61 -15.02 9.78
N VAL A 157 -2.30 -14.36 10.70
CA VAL A 157 -1.71 -13.90 11.98
C VAL A 157 -2.00 -14.94 13.05
N ALA A 158 -0.96 -15.40 13.75
CA ALA A 158 -1.10 -16.33 14.85
C ALA A 158 -1.73 -15.66 16.09
N GLU A 159 -2.39 -16.43 16.94
CA GLU A 159 -3.14 -15.88 18.08
C GLU A 159 -2.24 -15.25 19.16
N ASP A 160 -1.04 -15.81 19.35
CA ASP A 160 -0.03 -15.32 20.29
C ASP A 160 0.54 -13.95 19.88
N GLU A 161 0.67 -13.70 18.57
CA GLU A 161 1.05 -12.40 18.05
C GLU A 161 -0.02 -11.33 18.30
N MET A 162 -1.31 -11.72 18.30
CA MET A 162 -2.43 -10.79 18.54
C MET A 162 -2.75 -10.57 20.01
N PHE A 163 -2.55 -11.60 20.84
CA PHE A 163 -2.92 -11.55 22.24
C PHE A 163 -1.74 -11.79 23.16
N ARG A 164 -1.36 -10.76 23.89
CA ARG A 164 -0.44 -10.88 25.01
C ARG A 164 -1.17 -11.38 26.26
N VAL A 165 -0.62 -12.43 26.89
CA VAL A 165 -1.14 -12.96 28.15
C VAL A 165 -0.89 -11.99 29.31
N ILE A 166 -1.93 -11.64 30.07
CA ILE A 166 -1.80 -10.87 31.33
C ILE A 166 -1.97 -11.81 32.53
N ARG A 167 -0.97 -11.81 33.41
CA ARG A 167 -1.00 -12.51 34.70
C ARG A 167 -1.59 -11.62 35.79
N SER A 168 -2.49 -12.18 36.61
CA SER A 168 -3.22 -11.47 37.68
C SER A 168 -3.04 -12.14 39.05
N GLY A 169 -3.27 -11.36 40.12
CA GLY A 169 -3.09 -11.76 41.52
C GLY A 169 -1.68 -11.49 42.06
N LYS A 170 -1.53 -11.46 43.40
CA LYS A 170 -0.25 -11.16 44.08
C LYS A 170 0.89 -12.09 43.63
N ARG A 171 0.58 -13.38 43.44
CA ARG A 171 1.53 -14.41 42.95
C ARG A 171 1.57 -14.58 41.43
N LYS A 172 0.79 -13.80 40.66
CA LYS A 172 0.74 -13.81 39.18
C LYS A 172 0.49 -15.19 38.52
N THR A 173 -0.22 -16.10 39.19
CA THR A 173 -0.49 -17.45 38.66
C THR A 173 -1.65 -17.50 37.67
N LYS A 174 -2.59 -16.56 37.74
CA LYS A 174 -3.83 -16.58 36.94
C LYS A 174 -3.64 -15.88 35.59
N GLN A 175 -3.82 -16.61 34.48
CA GLN A 175 -3.53 -16.18 33.10
C GLN A 175 -4.77 -16.04 32.20
N TRP A 176 -5.94 -15.76 32.76
CA TRP A 176 -7.21 -15.75 32.02
C TRP A 176 -7.41 -14.49 31.15
N LYS A 177 -6.68 -13.41 31.44
CA LYS A 177 -6.75 -12.13 30.71
C LYS A 177 -5.85 -12.11 29.48
N ARG A 178 -6.30 -11.42 28.44
CA ARG A 178 -5.61 -11.25 27.15
C ARG A 178 -5.60 -9.77 26.77
N MET A 179 -4.43 -9.21 26.48
CA MET A 179 -4.27 -7.85 25.95
C MET A 179 -4.11 -7.92 24.44
N VAL A 180 -4.85 -7.10 23.71
CA VAL A 180 -4.66 -6.93 22.26
C VAL A 180 -3.42 -6.09 22.02
N THR A 181 -2.51 -6.60 21.18
CA THR A 181 -1.25 -5.93 20.77
C THR A 181 -1.38 -5.15 19.47
N LYS A 182 -2.39 -5.46 18.65
CA LYS A 182 -2.66 -4.83 17.37
C LYS A 182 -3.52 -3.58 17.50
N ALA A 183 -3.55 -2.77 16.45
CA ALA A 183 -4.46 -1.63 16.34
C ALA A 183 -5.92 -2.06 16.51
N THR A 184 -6.72 -1.24 17.18
CA THR A 184 -8.13 -1.51 17.42
C THR A 184 -8.98 -0.29 17.10
N PHE A 185 -10.16 -0.53 16.55
CA PHE A 185 -11.22 0.46 16.48
C PHE A 185 -12.24 0.19 17.57
N VAL A 186 -12.68 1.27 18.19
CA VAL A 186 -13.64 1.26 19.28
C VAL A 186 -14.59 2.41 19.02
N GLY A 187 -15.89 2.13 18.92
CA GLY A 187 -16.90 3.15 18.64
C GLY A 187 -17.00 4.22 19.75
N ALA A 188 -17.57 5.37 19.40
CA ALA A 188 -17.65 6.54 20.29
C ALA A 188 -18.38 6.27 21.63
N GLY A 189 -19.35 5.34 21.64
CA GLY A 189 -20.10 4.95 22.84
C GLY A 189 -19.42 3.88 23.73
N PHE A 190 -18.13 3.64 23.59
CA PHE A 190 -17.47 2.56 24.32
C PHE A 190 -17.19 2.90 25.79
N THR A 191 -17.86 2.19 26.68
CA THR A 191 -17.53 2.13 28.10
C THR A 191 -16.76 0.85 28.43
N ARG A 192 -15.73 0.96 29.28
CA ARG A 192 -14.97 -0.21 29.71
C ARG A 192 -15.81 -1.06 30.67
N LYS A 193 -15.76 -2.38 30.49
CA LYS A 193 -16.35 -3.32 31.45
C LYS A 193 -15.56 -3.30 32.76
N PRO A 194 -16.19 -3.61 33.91
CA PRO A 194 -15.45 -3.72 35.17
C PRO A 194 -14.29 -4.72 35.07
N PRO A 195 -13.13 -4.48 35.71
CA PRO A 195 -11.92 -5.29 35.53
C PRO A 195 -12.07 -6.78 35.84
N LYS A 196 -13.07 -7.18 36.63
CA LYS A 196 -13.37 -8.58 36.95
C LYS A 196 -14.01 -9.33 35.78
N TYR A 197 -14.78 -8.66 34.93
CA TYR A 197 -15.50 -9.26 33.80
C TYR A 197 -14.80 -9.01 32.44
N GLU A 198 -13.81 -8.13 32.40
CA GLU A 198 -13.01 -7.85 31.20
C GLU A 198 -11.92 -8.93 31.00
N ARG A 199 -12.16 -9.85 30.04
CA ARG A 199 -11.18 -10.86 29.61
C ARG A 199 -10.22 -10.30 28.55
N PHE A 200 -10.76 -9.64 27.52
CA PHE A 200 -10.01 -9.03 26.43
C PHE A 200 -9.83 -7.54 26.67
N ILE A 201 -8.58 -7.11 26.82
CA ILE A 201 -8.20 -5.73 27.11
C ILE A 201 -7.72 -5.09 25.82
N ARG A 202 -8.39 -4.00 25.42
CA ARG A 202 -7.98 -3.13 24.30
C ARG A 202 -7.38 -1.85 24.86
N PRO A 203 -6.05 -1.67 24.88
CA PRO A 203 -5.41 -0.50 25.48
C PRO A 203 -5.77 0.78 24.71
N SER A 204 -5.88 1.92 25.39
CA SER A 204 -6.26 3.20 24.77
C SER A 204 -5.25 3.68 23.73
N GLY A 205 -3.95 3.45 23.94
CA GLY A 205 -2.90 3.85 23.01
C GLY A 205 -2.92 3.13 21.65
N LEU A 206 -3.66 2.02 21.54
CA LEU A 206 -3.85 1.30 20.27
C LEU A 206 -5.24 1.52 19.68
N ARG A 207 -6.02 2.48 20.21
CA ARG A 207 -7.35 2.80 19.69
C ARG A 207 -7.25 3.92 18.67
N PHE A 208 -7.59 3.59 17.43
CA PHE A 208 -7.64 4.57 16.35
C PHE A 208 -9.10 4.89 16.01
N THR A 209 -9.35 6.16 15.71
CA THR A 209 -10.67 6.67 15.31
C THR A 209 -10.69 7.15 13.86
N LYS A 210 -9.52 7.43 13.27
CA LYS A 210 -9.36 7.93 11.91
C LYS A 210 -8.39 7.06 11.10
N ALA A 211 -8.55 7.09 9.78
CA ALA A 211 -7.70 6.39 8.82
C ALA A 211 -7.32 7.31 7.65
N HIS A 212 -6.11 7.14 7.13
CA HIS A 212 -5.66 7.76 5.89
C HIS A 212 -6.12 6.91 4.71
N VAL A 213 -7.19 7.36 4.05
CA VAL A 213 -7.82 6.65 2.94
C VAL A 213 -7.39 7.25 1.62
N THR A 214 -6.84 6.43 0.74
CA THR A 214 -6.43 6.81 -0.61
C THR A 214 -7.52 6.45 -1.61
N HIS A 215 -7.92 7.40 -2.45
CA HIS A 215 -8.80 7.12 -3.58
C HIS A 215 -7.97 6.77 -4.82
N PRO A 216 -8.12 5.57 -5.42
CA PRO A 216 -7.27 5.14 -6.53
C PRO A 216 -7.41 6.01 -7.79
N GLU A 217 -8.61 6.51 -8.08
CA GLU A 217 -8.85 7.34 -9.27
C GLU A 217 -8.34 8.78 -9.12
N LEU A 218 -8.70 9.45 -8.02
CA LEU A 218 -8.27 10.82 -7.73
C LEU A 218 -6.78 10.91 -7.36
N LYS A 219 -6.16 9.80 -6.93
CA LYS A 219 -4.79 9.76 -6.38
C LYS A 219 -4.57 10.78 -5.26
N CYS A 220 -5.63 10.98 -4.46
CA CYS A 220 -5.65 11.86 -3.31
C CYS A 220 -5.87 11.04 -2.03
N THR A 221 -5.27 11.49 -0.93
CA THR A 221 -5.38 10.87 0.38
C THR A 221 -6.21 11.75 1.32
N PHE A 222 -7.12 11.15 2.07
CA PHE A 222 -8.04 11.83 2.98
C PHE A 222 -7.93 11.23 4.38
N ASN A 223 -8.03 12.07 5.42
CA ASN A 223 -8.02 11.60 6.81
C ASN A 223 -9.47 11.44 7.30
N LEU A 224 -10.05 10.27 7.06
CA LEU A 224 -11.47 10.01 7.27
C LEU A 224 -11.72 9.30 8.60
N GLU A 225 -12.87 9.57 9.20
CA GLU A 225 -13.31 8.90 10.43
C GLU A 225 -13.77 7.47 10.15
N ILE A 226 -13.34 6.54 11.00
CA ILE A 226 -13.75 5.14 10.93
C ILE A 226 -15.12 5.04 11.61
N ILE A 227 -16.08 4.45 10.90
CA ILE A 227 -17.42 4.16 11.42
C ILE A 227 -17.41 2.78 12.10
N GLY A 228 -16.75 1.80 11.48
CA GLY A 228 -16.79 0.42 11.94
C GLY A 228 -15.78 -0.48 11.24
N VAL A 229 -15.56 -1.66 11.83
CA VAL A 229 -14.79 -2.74 11.20
C VAL A 229 -15.79 -3.78 10.70
N LYS A 230 -15.76 -4.12 9.42
CA LYS A 230 -16.69 -5.10 8.84
C LYS A 230 -16.12 -6.50 8.71
N LYS A 231 -14.88 -6.63 8.24
CA LYS A 231 -14.31 -7.96 7.99
C LYS A 231 -12.83 -7.97 8.29
N ASN A 232 -12.44 -8.76 9.27
CA ASN A 232 -11.04 -9.12 9.49
C ASN A 232 -10.75 -10.46 8.77
N PRO A 233 -9.67 -10.56 7.99
CA PRO A 233 -9.31 -11.78 7.29
C PRO A 233 -8.96 -12.97 8.22
N ASN A 234 -8.46 -12.70 9.43
CA ASN A 234 -8.03 -13.71 10.40
C ASN A 234 -9.19 -14.37 11.17
N GLY A 235 -10.42 -13.86 11.04
CA GLY A 235 -11.61 -14.47 11.63
C GLY A 235 -12.64 -13.46 12.17
N PRO A 236 -13.89 -13.89 12.39
CA PRO A 236 -14.99 -13.01 12.83
C PRO A 236 -14.81 -12.50 14.26
N MET A 237 -14.14 -13.27 15.13
CA MET A 237 -13.84 -12.84 16.50
C MET A 237 -13.07 -11.51 16.55
N TYR A 238 -12.13 -11.32 15.62
CA TYR A 238 -11.32 -10.11 15.50
C TYR A 238 -12.12 -8.92 14.99
N THR A 239 -13.09 -9.18 14.11
CA THR A 239 -14.07 -8.18 13.67
C THR A 239 -14.88 -7.67 14.86
N SER A 240 -15.43 -8.56 15.70
CA SER A 240 -16.22 -8.17 16.88
C SER A 240 -15.39 -7.42 17.94
N LEU A 241 -14.10 -7.76 18.07
CA LEU A 241 -13.17 -7.03 18.94
C LEU A 241 -12.74 -5.68 18.34
N GLY A 242 -12.96 -5.46 17.04
CA GLY A 242 -12.51 -4.28 16.31
C GLY A 242 -11.01 -4.28 16.00
N VAL A 243 -10.36 -5.43 15.90
CA VAL A 243 -8.92 -5.51 15.60
C VAL A 243 -8.67 -5.19 14.13
N ILE A 244 -7.75 -4.26 13.89
CA ILE A 244 -7.33 -3.82 12.57
C ILE A 244 -5.95 -4.38 12.27
N THR A 245 -5.90 -5.19 11.22
CA THR A 245 -4.68 -5.80 10.64
C THR A 245 -4.63 -5.52 9.14
N LYS A 246 -3.48 -5.77 8.49
CA LYS A 246 -3.39 -5.68 7.03
C LYS A 246 -4.52 -6.50 6.37
N GLY A 247 -5.19 -5.90 5.39
CA GLY A 247 -6.30 -6.49 4.67
C GLY A 247 -7.66 -6.44 5.38
N THR A 248 -7.75 -5.81 6.56
CA THR A 248 -9.04 -5.59 7.23
C THR A 248 -9.91 -4.62 6.43
N ILE A 249 -11.18 -4.95 6.26
CA ILE A 249 -12.18 -4.08 5.62
C ILE A 249 -12.86 -3.25 6.71
N ILE A 250 -12.73 -1.94 6.57
CA ILE A 250 -13.28 -0.92 7.45
C ILE A 250 -14.33 -0.09 6.71
N GLU A 251 -15.28 0.44 7.46
CA GLU A 251 -16.20 1.47 7.00
C GLU A 251 -15.66 2.83 7.41
N VAL A 252 -15.57 3.72 6.43
CA VAL A 252 -15.07 5.09 6.61
C VAL A 252 -16.14 6.08 6.21
N ASN A 253 -16.24 7.16 6.99
CA ASN A 253 -17.12 8.26 6.69
C ASN A 253 -16.58 9.03 5.49
N VAL A 254 -17.41 9.21 4.46
CA VAL A 254 -17.06 9.91 3.22
C VAL A 254 -17.68 11.31 3.12
N SER A 255 -18.34 11.80 4.17
CA SER A 255 -18.95 13.14 4.17
C SER A 255 -17.95 14.26 3.87
N GLU A 256 -16.72 14.14 4.38
CA GLU A 256 -15.65 15.15 4.18
C GLU A 256 -15.02 15.14 2.79
N LEU A 257 -15.33 14.15 1.93
CA LEU A 257 -14.90 14.15 0.53
C LEU A 257 -15.59 15.25 -0.31
N GLY A 258 -16.48 16.04 0.32
CA GLY A 258 -16.74 17.42 -0.11
C GLY A 258 -17.36 17.57 -1.49
N LEU A 259 -18.26 16.65 -1.85
CA LEU A 259 -18.97 16.70 -3.14
C LEU A 259 -20.49 16.80 -3.01
N VAL A 260 -21.05 16.92 -1.80
CA VAL A 260 -22.51 16.89 -1.64
C VAL A 260 -22.96 17.72 -0.44
N THR A 261 -23.75 18.76 -0.70
CA THR A 261 -24.54 19.46 0.33
C THR A 261 -25.79 18.63 0.69
N PRO A 262 -26.49 18.87 1.82
CA PRO A 262 -27.73 18.15 2.19
C PRO A 262 -28.84 18.19 1.13
N ALA A 263 -28.74 19.11 0.15
CA ALA A 263 -29.65 19.28 -0.97
C ALA A 263 -29.20 18.59 -2.28
N GLY A 264 -28.14 17.76 -2.26
CA GLY A 264 -27.71 16.99 -3.45
C GLY A 264 -26.99 17.78 -4.55
N LYS A 265 -26.70 19.08 -4.35
CA LYS A 265 -25.88 19.86 -5.30
C LYS A 265 -24.38 19.60 -5.09
N VAL A 266 -23.73 19.13 -6.16
CA VAL A 266 -22.29 18.90 -6.25
C VAL A 266 -21.55 20.22 -6.49
N VAL A 267 -20.64 20.59 -5.59
CA VAL A 267 -19.79 21.78 -5.72
C VAL A 267 -18.43 21.37 -6.29
N TRP A 268 -18.01 22.04 -7.36
CA TRP A 268 -16.75 21.82 -8.04
C TRP A 268 -15.59 22.29 -7.15
N ALA A 269 -14.88 21.37 -6.49
CA ALA A 269 -13.67 21.73 -5.75
C ALA A 269 -12.53 22.06 -6.72
N LYS A 270 -12.20 23.34 -6.86
CA LYS A 270 -10.95 23.82 -7.45
C LYS A 270 -9.80 23.51 -6.49
N GLN A 271 -9.17 22.35 -6.63
CA GLN A 271 -7.90 22.09 -5.94
C GLN A 271 -6.75 22.86 -6.59
N ARG A 272 -6.03 23.65 -5.78
CA ARG A 272 -4.87 24.44 -6.18
C ARG A 272 -3.69 23.48 -6.50
N LYS A 273 -3.57 23.01 -7.74
CA LYS A 273 -2.32 22.40 -8.22
C LYS A 273 -1.41 23.49 -8.77
N ARG A 274 -0.23 23.62 -8.14
CA ARG A 274 0.92 24.34 -8.70
C ARG A 274 1.33 23.59 -9.97
N MET A 275 1.14 24.23 -11.11
CA MET A 275 1.64 23.91 -12.46
C MET A 275 1.30 22.52 -13.03
N VAL A 276 0.10 22.36 -13.62
CA VAL A 276 -0.10 21.69 -14.93
C VAL A 276 -1.34 22.33 -15.57
N THR A 277 -1.17 23.00 -16.71
CA THR A 277 -2.26 23.59 -17.52
C THR A 277 -2.97 22.50 -18.32
N LYS A 278 -3.94 21.82 -17.71
CA LYS A 278 -5.12 21.22 -18.38
C LYS A 278 -6.13 20.87 -17.31
N ALA A 279 -7.26 21.60 -17.27
CA ALA A 279 -8.37 21.28 -16.38
C ALA A 279 -9.05 20.01 -16.90
N THR A 280 -8.73 18.86 -16.32
CA THR A 280 -9.50 17.63 -16.53
C THR A 280 -10.75 17.69 -15.67
N PHE A 281 -11.92 17.84 -16.29
CA PHE A 281 -13.21 17.66 -15.64
C PHE A 281 -13.32 16.20 -15.18
N VAL A 282 -13.35 15.95 -13.88
CA VAL A 282 -13.57 14.61 -13.33
C VAL A 282 -15.08 14.42 -13.16
N ASN A 283 -15.64 13.45 -13.86
CA ASN A 283 -17.06 13.12 -13.73
C ASN A 283 -17.30 12.46 -12.36
N VAL A 284 -18.02 13.15 -11.48
CA VAL A 284 -18.25 12.73 -10.08
C VAL A 284 -19.28 11.58 -9.98
N SER A 285 -20.10 11.37 -11.02
CA SER A 285 -21.10 10.29 -11.02
C SER A 285 -20.46 8.89 -11.00
N GLU A 286 -19.23 8.76 -11.50
CA GLU A 286 -18.47 7.49 -11.51
C GLU A 286 -17.86 7.14 -10.13
N LEU A 287 -17.80 8.12 -9.20
CA LEU A 287 -17.24 7.94 -7.85
C LEU A 287 -18.20 7.25 -6.88
N GLY A 288 -19.47 7.06 -7.27
CA GLY A 288 -20.50 6.37 -6.49
C GLY A 288 -20.77 6.99 -5.11
N LEU A 289 -20.59 8.31 -4.97
CA LEU A 289 -20.84 9.09 -3.75
C LEU A 289 -22.30 9.53 -3.62
N VAL A 290 -23.03 9.56 -4.73
CA VAL A 290 -24.47 9.82 -4.80
C VAL A 290 -25.10 8.72 -5.64
N THR A 291 -26.18 8.12 -5.17
CA THR A 291 -26.91 7.12 -5.96
C THR A 291 -27.64 7.80 -7.12
N PRO A 292 -27.99 7.08 -8.21
CA PRO A 292 -28.81 7.65 -9.29
C PRO A 292 -30.15 8.24 -8.80
N ALA A 293 -30.62 7.83 -7.61
CA ALA A 293 -31.80 8.35 -6.93
C ALA A 293 -31.54 9.60 -6.07
N GLY A 294 -30.35 10.20 -6.12
CA GLY A 294 -29.99 11.42 -5.38
C GLY A 294 -29.68 11.22 -3.89
N LYS A 295 -29.63 9.97 -3.39
CA LYS A 295 -29.30 9.69 -1.99
C LYS A 295 -27.80 9.79 -1.76
N VAL A 296 -27.41 10.48 -0.69
CA VAL A 296 -26.01 10.70 -0.32
C VAL A 296 -25.46 9.48 0.41
N VAL A 297 -24.29 8.99 -0.03
CA VAL A 297 -23.57 7.90 0.63
C VAL A 297 -22.71 8.51 1.74
N TRP A 298 -22.91 8.06 2.98
CA TRP A 298 -22.19 8.54 4.16
C TRP A 298 -21.09 7.56 4.61
N GLY A 299 -21.15 6.30 4.18
CA GLY A 299 -20.13 5.29 4.49
C GLY A 299 -19.67 4.58 3.22
N LYS A 300 -18.35 4.43 3.06
CA LYS A 300 -17.74 3.54 2.05
C LYS A 300 -16.84 2.53 2.72
N TYR A 301 -16.64 1.41 2.04
CA TYR A 301 -15.66 0.43 2.46
C TYR A 301 -14.27 0.83 2.01
N ALA A 302 -13.30 0.64 2.89
CA ALA A 302 -11.89 0.78 2.58
C ALA A 302 -11.15 -0.46 3.11
N GLN A 303 -10.12 -0.88 2.39
CA GLN A 303 -9.25 -1.95 2.83
C GLN A 303 -7.94 -1.39 3.38
N VAL A 304 -7.55 -1.82 4.57
CA VAL A 304 -6.28 -1.45 5.20
C VAL A 304 -5.13 -2.13 4.46
N THR A 305 -4.11 -1.36 4.07
CA THR A 305 -2.98 -1.85 3.28
C THR A 305 -1.71 -2.07 4.08
N ASN A 306 -1.54 -1.35 5.18
CA ASN A 306 -0.33 -1.41 6.00
C ASN A 306 -0.52 -2.27 7.27
N ASN A 307 0.55 -2.39 8.05
CA ASN A 307 0.54 -2.99 9.39
C ASN A 307 0.56 -1.86 10.43
N PRO A 308 -0.61 -1.45 10.96
CA PRO A 308 -0.73 -0.23 11.76
C PRO A 308 0.07 -0.27 13.08
N GLU A 309 0.41 -1.45 13.58
CA GLU A 309 1.24 -1.65 14.77
C GLU A 309 2.70 -1.15 14.62
N ASN A 310 3.23 -1.12 13.39
CA ASN A 310 4.61 -0.72 13.13
C ASN A 310 4.72 0.76 12.78
N ASP A 311 3.69 1.28 12.10
CA ASP A 311 3.71 2.64 11.54
C ASP A 311 3.04 3.67 12.45
N GLY A 312 2.13 3.24 13.34
CA GLY A 312 1.31 4.15 14.14
C GLY A 312 0.22 4.89 13.34
N CYS A 313 0.00 4.50 12.08
CA CYS A 313 -1.02 5.06 11.19
C CYS A 313 -1.83 3.93 10.55
N ILE A 314 -3.11 4.19 10.26
CA ILE A 314 -3.95 3.28 9.47
C ILE A 314 -4.02 3.83 8.06
N ASN A 315 -3.37 3.17 7.12
CA ASN A 315 -3.45 3.48 5.69
C ASN A 315 -4.42 2.50 5.02
N ALA A 316 -5.36 3.04 4.26
CA ALA A 316 -6.37 2.25 3.57
C ALA A 316 -6.59 2.74 2.14
N ILE A 317 -7.08 1.84 1.29
CA ILE A 317 -7.52 2.14 -0.08
C ILE A 317 -9.03 2.04 -0.13
N LEU A 318 -9.68 3.06 -0.68
CA LEU A 318 -11.13 3.08 -0.84
C LEU A 318 -11.57 2.04 -1.89
N LEU A 319 -12.59 1.25 -1.55
CA LEU A 319 -13.21 0.30 -2.48
C LEU A 319 -14.27 1.06 -3.30
N VAL A 320 -13.89 1.49 -4.50
CA VAL A 320 -14.76 2.25 -5.43
C VAL A 320 -15.75 1.30 -6.10
N TRP A 321 -16.91 1.83 -6.51
CA TRP A 321 -18.17 1.13 -6.88
C TRP A 321 -18.13 0.23 -8.12
N TYR A 322 -16.96 -0.25 -8.53
CA TYR A 322 -16.84 -1.54 -9.19
C TYR A 322 -16.74 -2.67 -8.15
N LEU A 323 -17.17 -2.52 -6.89
CA LEU A 323 -16.90 -3.55 -5.89
C LEU A 323 -17.98 -3.78 -4.84
N LEU A 324 -19.13 -3.10 -4.85
CA LEU A 324 -20.22 -3.43 -3.93
C LEU A 324 -21.59 -2.84 -4.37
N THR A 325 -22.24 -3.60 -5.24
CA THR A 325 -23.70 -3.79 -5.37
C THR A 325 -23.83 -5.22 -5.87
N GLU A 326 -24.47 -6.18 -5.22
CA GLU A 326 -25.72 -6.15 -4.48
C GLU A 326 -25.64 -7.09 -3.27
N ASN A 327 -26.65 -7.00 -2.40
CA ASN A 327 -26.92 -7.94 -1.33
C ASN A 327 -26.96 -9.41 -1.83
N LYS A 328 -25.82 -10.11 -1.81
CA LYS A 328 -25.74 -11.57 -1.69
C LYS A 328 -24.49 -11.99 -0.90
N LEU A 329 -24.47 -11.66 0.39
CA LEU A 329 -23.91 -12.62 1.36
C LEU A 329 -24.95 -13.73 1.50
N HIS A 330 -24.96 -14.68 0.57
CA HIS A 330 -25.73 -15.91 0.74
C HIS A 330 -24.99 -16.83 1.73
N PRO A 331 -25.67 -17.46 2.69
CA PRO A 331 -25.09 -18.49 3.54
C PRO A 331 -24.97 -19.77 2.71
N PHE A 332 -23.88 -19.94 1.98
CA PHE A 332 -23.53 -21.22 1.37
C PHE A 332 -22.04 -21.46 1.59
N CYS A 333 -21.71 -21.91 2.80
CA CYS A 333 -20.52 -22.68 3.15
C CYS A 333 -20.58 -23.02 4.64
N LEU A 334 -21.65 -23.70 5.05
CA LEU A 334 -21.71 -24.48 6.28
C LEU A 334 -22.73 -25.59 5.98
N ASN A 335 -22.26 -26.84 6.05
CA ASN A 335 -22.92 -28.11 5.71
C ASN A 335 -22.53 -28.70 4.35
N ARG A 336 -21.27 -29.16 4.24
CA ARG A 336 -20.97 -30.43 3.56
C ARG A 336 -19.70 -31.07 4.12
N VAL A 337 -19.74 -31.38 5.41
CA VAL A 337 -18.92 -32.45 6.02
C VAL A 337 -19.84 -33.16 7.00
N HIS A 338 -20.56 -34.15 6.50
CA HIS A 338 -20.97 -35.38 7.18
C HIS A 338 -21.79 -36.22 6.19
N ASN A 339 -21.58 -37.53 6.25
CA ASN A 339 -22.21 -38.62 5.48
C ASN A 339 -21.46 -39.06 4.22
N TYR A 340 -20.25 -39.58 4.41
CA TYR A 340 -19.86 -40.82 3.73
C TYR A 340 -20.19 -41.97 4.67
N THR A 341 -21.30 -42.67 4.41
CA THR A 341 -21.60 -43.99 4.97
C THR A 341 -22.45 -44.77 3.98
N TYR A 342 -21.82 -45.79 3.39
CA TYR A 342 -22.35 -47.08 2.93
C TYR A 342 -23.68 -47.12 2.15
N LEU A 343 -23.57 -47.37 0.84
CA LEU A 343 -24.52 -48.22 0.11
C LEU A 343 -23.73 -49.41 -0.44
N ILE A 344 -23.70 -50.47 0.37
CA ILE A 344 -23.48 -51.85 -0.09
C ILE A 344 -24.78 -52.24 -0.79
N GLY A 345 -24.68 -52.80 -2.00
CA GLY A 345 -25.85 -53.26 -2.76
C GLY A 345 -26.53 -54.47 -2.14
N SER A 346 -27.77 -54.75 -2.55
CA SER A 346 -28.30 -56.05 -2.99
C SER A 346 -29.83 -55.98 -3.06
N ALA A 347 -30.36 -56.60 -4.12
CA ALA A 347 -31.64 -57.31 -4.27
C ALA A 347 -32.88 -56.86 -3.47
#